data_AF-A0A7C3IVP5-F1
#
_entry.id   AF-A0A7C3IVP5-F1
#
_cell.length_a   1.000
_cell.length_b   1.000
_cell.length_c   1.000
_cell.angle_alpha   90.00
_cell.angle_beta   90.00
_cell.angle_gamma   90.00
#
_symmetry.space_group_name_H-M   'P 1'
#
loop_
_entity.id
_entity.type
_entity.pdbx_description
1 polymer ?
#
loop_
_entity_poly.entity_id
_entity_poly.type
_entity_poly.pdbx_seq_one_letter_code
_entity_poly.pdbx_strand_id
1 'polypeptide(L)'
;MATGTYSGIRASDIRVTDLDVFYTFVSTREQEPTQVFRLNPTDVLTELRLPQDEQVDLEENLLEGLYNLKLPANIFNSIGIYTIYIRPKVLRLRIVDCGVLSALPTVKGIIIDGNELDDFDASLLANNALQGYRIEYINSDGTKLRNTVRYVVSSNKVVPVTENIGNTNQTAIRYRFDDNGTLLFLQVTPSSASSVKPNVTPFIGNPNQTILMSNTNVNPLAIEVEFVENTLDTLVSMVAGEQIKDVDNGILTLYDENRNILRQFDLYEIKEDIDSTSLYEVKQRRTNLDLTQDFDAITSEVS
;
A
#
# COMPACT_ATOMS: atom_id res chain seq x y z
N MET A 1 21.38 -25.87 26.07
CA MET A 1 21.48 -24.56 25.40
C MET A 1 20.12 -23.93 25.41
N ALA A 2 19.96 -22.78 26.06
CA ALA A 2 18.71 -22.03 26.04
C ALA A 2 18.45 -21.56 24.60
N THR A 3 17.45 -22.13 23.93
CA THR A 3 16.90 -21.57 22.70
C THR A 3 16.16 -20.29 23.08
N GLY A 4 16.89 -19.19 23.14
CA GLY A 4 16.34 -17.86 23.31
C GLY A 4 15.56 -17.48 22.07
N THR A 5 14.27 -17.80 22.02
CA THR A 5 13.33 -17.18 21.10
C THR A 5 13.08 -15.75 21.61
N TYR A 6 13.93 -14.81 21.21
CA TYR A 6 13.57 -13.40 21.23
C TYR A 6 12.63 -13.16 20.04
N SER A 7 11.35 -13.48 20.22
CA SER A 7 10.31 -13.03 19.31
C SER A 7 9.62 -11.84 19.96
N GLY A 8 10.24 -10.67 19.83
CA GLY A 8 9.51 -9.42 19.91
C GLY A 8 8.98 -9.13 18.51
N ILE A 9 7.70 -8.82 18.38
CA ILE A 9 7.20 -8.18 17.16
C ILE A 9 7.82 -6.77 17.17
N ARG A 10 8.89 -6.58 16.39
CA ARG A 10 9.46 -5.25 16.16
C ARG A 10 8.72 -4.63 15.00
N ALA A 11 8.33 -3.37 15.14
CA ALA A 11 7.86 -2.60 14.01
C ALA A 11 9.00 -2.46 13.00
N SER A 12 8.68 -2.53 11.72
CA SER A 12 9.73 -2.47 10.72
C SER A 12 10.07 -1.02 10.39
N ASP A 13 11.37 -0.74 10.32
CA ASP A 13 11.92 0.52 9.85
C ASP A 13 12.04 0.46 8.33
N ILE A 14 11.02 0.99 7.64
CA ILE A 14 10.88 0.90 6.18
C ILE A 14 10.68 2.29 5.62
N ARG A 15 11.32 2.57 4.50
CA ARG A 15 11.13 3.84 3.81
C ARG A 15 9.86 3.81 2.98
N VAL A 16 9.21 4.96 2.82
CA VAL A 16 8.04 5.07 1.94
C VAL A 16 8.37 4.66 0.49
N THR A 17 9.63 4.81 0.07
CA THR A 17 10.13 4.41 -1.26
C THR A 17 10.23 2.90 -1.48
N ASP A 18 10.17 2.10 -0.41
CA ASP A 18 10.20 0.63 -0.44
C ASP A 18 8.81 0.01 -0.56
N LEU A 19 7.78 0.85 -0.70
CA LEU A 19 6.39 0.44 -0.85
C LEU A 19 5.91 0.65 -2.28
N ASP A 20 4.97 -0.18 -2.71
CA ASP A 20 4.10 0.12 -3.84
C ASP A 20 2.70 0.41 -3.30
N VAL A 21 2.11 1.52 -3.78
CA VAL A 21 0.73 1.88 -3.44
C VAL A 21 -0.12 1.86 -4.70
N PHE A 22 -1.29 1.23 -4.59
CA PHE A 22 -2.29 1.18 -5.63
C PHE A 22 -3.65 1.60 -5.07
N TYR A 23 -4.56 2.02 -5.93
CA TYR A 23 -5.95 2.15 -5.54
C TYR A 23 -6.90 1.68 -6.64
N THR A 24 -8.09 1.31 -6.20
CA THR A 24 -9.26 1.10 -7.04
C THR A 24 -10.39 2.03 -6.58
N PHE A 25 -11.23 2.47 -7.51
CA PHE A 25 -12.39 3.30 -7.21
C PHE A 25 -13.65 2.66 -7.78
N VAL A 26 -14.71 2.61 -6.97
CA VAL A 26 -16.06 2.21 -7.37
C VAL A 26 -17.06 3.19 -6.80
N SER A 27 -18.11 3.51 -7.56
CA SER A 27 -19.16 4.43 -7.08
C SER A 27 -20.10 3.75 -6.08
N THR A 28 -20.28 2.43 -6.16
CA THR A 28 -21.13 1.63 -5.26
C THR A 28 -20.49 0.28 -4.93
N ARG A 29 -20.95 -0.36 -3.84
CA ARG A 29 -20.47 -1.69 -3.39
C ARG A 29 -20.88 -2.86 -4.31
N GLU A 30 -21.75 -2.62 -5.27
CA GLU A 30 -22.24 -3.66 -6.20
C GLU A 30 -21.37 -3.78 -7.45
N GLN A 31 -20.44 -2.86 -7.65
CA GLN A 31 -19.56 -2.83 -8.82
C GLN A 31 -18.18 -3.35 -8.46
N GLU A 32 -17.67 -4.22 -9.31
CA GLU A 32 -16.26 -4.62 -9.26
C GLU A 32 -15.39 -3.53 -9.91
N PRO A 33 -14.22 -3.22 -9.32
CA PRO A 33 -13.31 -2.25 -9.90
C PRO A 33 -12.77 -2.75 -11.24
N THR A 34 -12.87 -1.90 -12.28
CA THR A 34 -12.43 -2.24 -13.64
C THR A 34 -10.95 -1.96 -13.87
N GLN A 35 -10.36 -1.07 -13.08
CA GLN A 35 -8.98 -0.61 -13.24
C GLN A 35 -8.30 -0.46 -11.88
N VAL A 36 -7.02 -0.78 -11.84
CA VAL A 36 -6.13 -0.54 -10.71
C VAL A 36 -5.13 0.54 -11.11
N PHE A 37 -5.07 1.60 -10.33
CA PHE A 37 -4.17 2.73 -10.55
C PHE A 37 -2.99 2.65 -9.61
N ARG A 38 -1.80 2.95 -10.10
CA ARG A 38 -0.58 3.03 -9.28
C ARG A 38 -0.38 4.47 -8.82
N LEU A 39 -0.04 4.63 -7.56
CA LEU A 39 0.31 5.92 -6.96
C LEU A 39 1.80 5.98 -6.68
N ASN A 40 2.35 7.18 -6.69
CA ASN A 40 3.66 7.41 -6.12
C ASN A 40 3.52 7.38 -4.58
N PRO A 41 4.18 6.45 -3.86
CA PRO A 41 4.04 6.32 -2.42
C PRO A 41 4.31 7.62 -1.65
N THR A 42 5.26 8.45 -2.11
CA THR A 42 5.62 9.71 -1.43
C THR A 42 4.52 10.77 -1.48
N ASP A 43 3.57 10.65 -2.41
CA ASP A 43 2.48 11.61 -2.56
C ASP A 43 1.32 11.30 -1.59
N VAL A 44 1.26 10.06 -1.10
CA VAL A 44 0.16 9.55 -0.26
C VAL A 44 0.60 9.04 1.10
N LEU A 45 1.87 8.72 1.31
CA LEU A 45 2.40 8.28 2.59
C LEU A 45 3.49 9.23 3.06
N THR A 46 3.56 9.44 4.38
CA THR A 46 4.64 10.21 4.99
C THR A 46 5.06 9.54 6.28
N GLU A 47 6.37 9.45 6.49
CA GLU A 47 6.98 8.88 7.68
C GLU A 47 6.65 9.74 8.91
N LEU A 48 6.31 9.08 10.02
CA LEU A 48 6.11 9.73 11.30
C LEU A 48 7.42 9.77 12.07
N ARG A 49 7.68 10.88 12.78
CA ARG A 49 8.85 11.06 13.63
C ARG A 49 8.46 10.93 15.10
N LEU A 50 9.41 10.51 15.94
CA LEU A 50 9.22 10.55 17.38
C LEU A 50 8.95 11.98 17.87
N PRO A 51 8.22 12.15 18.99
CA PRO A 51 8.12 13.42 19.70
C PRO A 51 9.48 14.03 20.00
N GLN A 52 9.58 15.36 20.02
CA GLN A 52 10.85 16.09 20.12
C GLN A 52 11.68 15.72 21.37
N ASP A 53 11.02 15.39 22.47
CA ASP A 53 11.60 14.98 23.75
C ASP A 53 12.17 13.54 23.75
N GLU A 54 11.75 12.70 22.80
CA GLU A 54 12.27 11.34 22.58
C GLU A 54 13.25 11.25 21.40
N GLN A 55 13.48 12.36 20.69
CA GLN A 55 14.44 12.41 19.59
C GLN A 55 15.88 12.41 20.11
N VAL A 56 16.70 11.54 19.53
CA VAL A 56 18.15 11.51 19.67
C VAL A 56 18.71 12.16 18.40
N ASP A 57 19.53 13.19 18.57
CA ASP A 57 20.25 13.88 17.47
C ASP A 57 19.37 14.35 16.29
N LEU A 58 18.14 14.81 16.60
CA LEU A 58 17.23 15.65 15.80
C LEU A 58 16.77 15.21 14.39
N GLU A 59 17.33 14.18 13.74
CA GLU A 59 17.03 13.99 12.30
C GLU A 59 16.59 12.60 11.81
N GLU A 60 16.77 11.50 12.56
CA GLU A 60 16.47 10.15 12.03
C GLU A 60 15.55 9.28 12.88
N ASN A 61 15.04 9.79 14.01
CA ASN A 61 14.19 8.99 14.89
C ASN A 61 12.76 8.87 14.35
N LEU A 62 12.52 7.80 13.57
CA LEU A 62 11.24 7.45 13.00
C LEU A 62 10.37 6.70 14.02
N LEU A 63 9.06 6.94 13.95
CA LEU A 63 8.07 6.10 14.59
C LEU A 63 7.87 4.85 13.71
N GLU A 64 8.69 3.83 13.98
CA GLU A 64 8.79 2.61 13.17
C GLU A 64 7.41 1.99 12.87
N GLY A 65 7.21 1.57 11.61
CA GLY A 65 5.99 0.89 11.16
C GLY A 65 4.71 1.74 11.11
N LEU A 66 4.75 3.02 11.49
CA LEU A 66 3.60 3.91 11.47
C LEU A 66 3.81 5.04 10.44
N TYR A 67 2.84 5.19 9.54
CA TYR A 67 2.87 6.16 8.45
C TYR A 67 1.58 6.97 8.45
N ASN A 68 1.69 8.25 8.10
CA ASN A 68 0.53 9.10 7.85
C ASN A 68 0.02 8.88 6.42
N LEU A 69 -1.27 8.61 6.27
CA LEU A 69 -1.95 8.50 4.97
C LEU A 69 -2.54 9.86 4.59
N LYS A 70 -2.12 10.38 3.45
CA LYS A 70 -2.66 11.57 2.80
C LYS A 70 -3.58 11.15 1.68
N LEU A 71 -4.69 11.87 1.52
CA LEU A 71 -5.66 11.67 0.44
C LEU A 71 -5.72 12.93 -0.43
N PRO A 72 -4.79 13.10 -1.40
CA PRO A 72 -4.75 14.27 -2.25
C PRO A 72 -6.06 14.45 -3.05
N ALA A 73 -6.64 15.65 -2.98
CA ALA A 73 -7.91 15.98 -3.63
C ALA A 73 -7.84 16.00 -5.17
N ASN A 74 -6.67 15.89 -5.80
CA ASN A 74 -6.54 15.69 -7.24
C ASN A 74 -6.78 14.22 -7.65
N ILE A 75 -6.62 13.27 -6.72
CA ILE A 75 -6.82 11.83 -6.92
C ILE A 75 -8.15 11.40 -6.29
N PHE A 76 -8.40 11.80 -5.04
CA PHE A 76 -9.56 11.43 -4.24
C PHE A 76 -10.61 12.54 -4.27
N ASN A 77 -11.29 12.71 -5.41
CA ASN A 77 -12.20 13.84 -5.68
C ASN A 77 -13.65 13.46 -5.92
N SER A 78 -13.98 12.17 -5.91
CA SER A 78 -15.29 11.67 -6.27
C SER A 78 -15.93 10.97 -5.08
N ILE A 79 -17.24 11.14 -4.92
CA ILE A 79 -18.02 10.40 -3.92
C ILE A 79 -18.07 8.92 -4.34
N GLY A 80 -17.83 8.03 -3.40
CA GLY A 80 -17.72 6.59 -3.65
C GLY A 80 -16.68 5.95 -2.76
N ILE A 81 -16.21 4.76 -3.16
CA ILE A 81 -15.35 3.91 -2.36
C ILE A 81 -14.00 3.78 -3.03
N TYR A 82 -12.96 4.18 -2.32
CA TYR A 82 -11.58 3.98 -2.70
C TYR A 82 -10.98 2.85 -1.88
N THR A 83 -10.50 1.79 -2.53
CA THR A 83 -9.72 0.75 -1.87
C THR A 83 -8.25 0.95 -2.21
N ILE A 84 -7.45 1.27 -1.20
CA ILE A 84 -6.02 1.53 -1.29
C ILE A 84 -5.28 0.26 -0.90
N TYR A 85 -4.42 -0.25 -1.79
CA TYR A 85 -3.58 -1.42 -1.55
C TYR A 85 -2.14 -0.96 -1.33
N ILE A 86 -1.58 -1.32 -0.19
CA ILE A 86 -0.18 -1.07 0.16
C ILE A 86 0.52 -2.42 0.22
N ARG A 87 1.65 -2.55 -0.49
CA ARG A 87 2.45 -3.78 -0.49
C ARG A 87 3.94 -3.44 -0.58
N PRO A 88 4.86 -4.37 -0.24
CA PRO A 88 6.28 -4.14 -0.50
C PRO A 88 6.52 -3.95 -1.99
N LYS A 89 7.45 -3.06 -2.33
CA LYS A 89 7.92 -2.85 -3.69
C LYS A 89 8.47 -4.14 -4.26
N VAL A 90 8.09 -4.43 -5.50
CA VAL A 90 8.50 -5.64 -6.21
C VAL A 90 9.55 -5.28 -7.26
N LEU A 91 10.75 -5.83 -7.10
CA LEU A 91 11.86 -5.74 -8.04
C LEU A 91 11.72 -6.89 -9.05
N ARG A 92 11.68 -6.57 -10.34
CA ARG A 92 11.67 -7.56 -11.41
C ARG A 92 13.08 -7.67 -11.97
N LEU A 93 13.73 -8.81 -11.70
CA LEU A 93 15.14 -9.03 -12.03
C LEU A 93 15.31 -10.28 -12.89
N ARG A 94 16.43 -10.37 -13.61
CA ARG A 94 16.79 -11.58 -14.35
C ARG A 94 17.91 -12.33 -13.65
N ILE A 95 17.75 -13.66 -13.52
CA ILE A 95 18.83 -14.53 -13.08
C ILE A 95 19.90 -14.55 -14.17
N VAL A 96 21.11 -14.10 -13.84
CA VAL A 96 22.28 -14.20 -14.72
C VAL A 96 22.73 -15.66 -14.79
N ASP A 97 22.87 -16.30 -13.63
CA ASP A 97 23.32 -17.69 -13.52
C ASP A 97 22.88 -18.32 -12.18
N CYS A 98 22.95 -19.65 -12.09
CA CYS A 98 22.73 -20.44 -10.89
C CYS A 98 23.98 -21.28 -10.58
N GLY A 99 24.96 -20.69 -9.90
CA GLY A 99 26.29 -21.26 -9.71
C GLY A 99 26.63 -21.63 -8.26
N VAL A 100 27.91 -21.98 -8.05
CA VAL A 100 28.49 -22.30 -6.74
C VAL A 100 29.68 -21.41 -6.44
N LEU A 101 30.01 -21.27 -5.15
CA LEU A 101 31.21 -20.56 -4.72
C LEU A 101 32.46 -21.41 -4.99
N SER A 102 33.56 -20.76 -5.39
CA SER A 102 34.87 -21.40 -5.55
C SER A 102 35.37 -22.02 -4.24
N ALA A 103 35.32 -21.25 -3.14
CA ALA A 103 35.76 -21.69 -1.82
C ALA A 103 34.80 -22.69 -1.15
N LEU A 104 33.50 -22.63 -1.47
CA LEU A 104 32.48 -23.54 -0.94
C LEU A 104 31.61 -24.11 -2.08
N PRO A 105 32.09 -25.16 -2.78
CA PRO A 105 31.36 -25.76 -3.91
C PRO A 105 30.02 -26.41 -3.52
N THR A 106 29.79 -26.63 -2.22
CA THR A 106 28.53 -27.17 -1.69
C THR A 106 27.43 -26.12 -1.56
N VAL A 107 27.77 -24.83 -1.65
CA VAL A 107 26.81 -23.73 -1.54
C VAL A 107 26.41 -23.27 -2.94
N LYS A 108 25.13 -23.51 -3.28
CA LYS A 108 24.53 -23.04 -4.52
C LYS A 108 23.75 -21.74 -4.28
N GLY A 109 23.83 -20.83 -5.23
CA GLY A 109 23.15 -19.55 -5.17
C GLY A 109 22.66 -19.08 -6.53
N ILE A 110 21.86 -18.02 -6.49
CA ILE A 110 21.39 -17.28 -7.65
C ILE A 110 22.33 -16.10 -7.86
N ILE A 111 22.75 -15.87 -9.10
CA ILE A 111 23.56 -14.72 -9.47
C ILE A 111 22.66 -13.72 -10.19
N ILE A 112 22.66 -12.48 -9.74
CA ILE A 112 21.98 -11.35 -10.36
C ILE A 112 22.99 -10.27 -10.72
N ASP A 113 22.65 -9.44 -11.70
CA ASP A 113 23.43 -8.26 -12.06
C ASP A 113 23.09 -7.12 -11.09
N GLY A 114 24.10 -6.59 -10.40
CA GLY A 114 23.93 -5.46 -9.50
C GLY A 114 23.49 -4.18 -10.22
N ASN A 115 23.85 -4.02 -11.50
CA ASN A 115 23.42 -2.84 -12.26
C ASN A 115 21.88 -2.79 -12.41
N GLU A 116 21.20 -3.95 -12.44
CA GLU A 116 19.72 -3.98 -12.44
C GLU A 116 19.13 -3.50 -11.11
N LEU A 117 19.89 -3.47 -10.00
CA LEU A 117 19.43 -3.00 -8.69
C LEU A 117 19.70 -1.50 -8.48
N ASP A 118 20.79 -0.98 -9.03
CA ASP A 118 21.14 0.45 -8.93
C ASP A 118 20.05 1.36 -9.50
N ASP A 119 19.35 0.89 -10.54
CA ASP A 119 18.17 1.57 -11.10
C ASP A 119 17.02 1.72 -10.08
N PHE A 120 17.01 0.91 -9.01
CA PHE A 120 15.99 0.95 -7.97
C PHE A 120 16.47 1.63 -6.69
N ASP A 121 17.61 1.19 -6.15
CA ASP A 121 18.27 1.75 -4.96
C ASP A 121 19.70 1.18 -4.82
N ALA A 122 20.70 2.05 -4.90
CA ALA A 122 22.11 1.70 -4.74
C ALA A 122 22.44 1.08 -3.37
N SER A 123 21.62 1.33 -2.34
CA SER A 123 21.79 0.71 -1.02
C SER A 123 21.67 -0.82 -1.07
N LEU A 124 20.94 -1.36 -2.04
CA LEU A 124 20.73 -2.79 -2.24
C LEU A 124 21.97 -3.53 -2.76
N LEU A 125 22.99 -2.80 -3.22
CA LEU A 125 24.28 -3.37 -3.61
C LEU A 125 25.18 -3.71 -2.42
N ALA A 126 24.89 -3.19 -1.23
CA ALA A 126 25.72 -3.45 -0.07
C ALA A 126 25.68 -4.94 0.31
N ASN A 127 26.78 -5.43 0.89
CA ASN A 127 26.84 -6.80 1.36
C ASN A 127 25.73 -7.05 2.41
N ASN A 128 24.97 -8.11 2.18
CA ASN A 128 23.77 -8.57 2.88
C ASN A 128 22.55 -7.64 2.83
N ALA A 129 22.53 -6.61 1.99
CA ALA A 129 21.38 -5.70 1.88
C ALA A 129 20.07 -6.41 1.45
N LEU A 130 20.16 -7.50 0.68
CA LEU A 130 18.99 -8.26 0.23
C LEU A 130 18.62 -9.40 1.17
N GLN A 131 19.26 -9.52 2.35
CA GLN A 131 18.89 -10.54 3.32
C GLN A 131 17.43 -10.41 3.72
N GLY A 132 16.72 -11.54 3.78
CA GLY A 132 15.29 -11.57 4.11
C GLY A 132 14.37 -11.29 2.92
N TYR A 133 14.86 -10.88 1.75
CA TYR A 133 14.01 -10.69 0.58
C TYR A 133 13.40 -12.03 0.13
N ARG A 134 12.13 -11.99 -0.27
CA ARG A 134 11.40 -13.10 -0.87
C ARG A 134 11.56 -13.07 -2.37
N ILE A 135 11.91 -14.22 -2.95
CA ILE A 135 12.01 -14.48 -4.38
C ILE A 135 10.83 -15.35 -4.82
N GLU A 136 10.15 -14.90 -5.87
CA GLU A 136 9.09 -15.62 -6.56
C GLU A 136 9.46 -15.77 -8.05
N TYR A 137 9.05 -16.88 -8.66
CA TYR A 137 9.52 -17.26 -9.99
C TYR A 137 8.47 -16.98 -11.06
N ILE A 138 8.93 -16.56 -12.24
CA ILE A 138 8.12 -16.44 -13.44
C ILE A 138 8.49 -17.58 -14.40
N ASN A 139 7.47 -18.23 -14.96
CA ASN A 139 7.62 -19.26 -15.98
C ASN A 139 8.03 -18.65 -17.32
N SER A 140 8.50 -19.47 -18.25
CA SER A 140 8.87 -19.02 -19.60
C SER A 140 7.70 -18.44 -20.40
N ASP A 141 6.46 -18.80 -20.05
CA ASP A 141 5.23 -18.26 -20.65
C ASP A 141 4.78 -16.91 -20.05
N GLY A 142 5.53 -16.38 -19.08
CA GLY A 142 5.21 -15.13 -18.38
C GLY A 142 4.27 -15.28 -17.19
N THR A 143 3.76 -16.49 -16.91
CA THR A 143 2.91 -16.74 -15.74
C THR A 143 3.73 -16.87 -14.45
N LYS A 144 3.17 -16.45 -13.32
CA LYS A 144 3.81 -16.61 -12.02
C LYS A 144 3.71 -18.06 -11.55
N LEU A 145 4.84 -18.63 -11.12
CA LEU A 145 4.86 -19.94 -10.48
C LEU A 145 4.30 -19.83 -9.05
N ARG A 146 3.03 -20.18 -8.90
CA ARG A 146 2.29 -20.02 -7.63
C ARG A 146 2.90 -20.90 -6.53
N ASN A 147 2.88 -20.38 -5.30
CA ASN A 147 3.28 -21.07 -4.06
C ASN A 147 4.72 -21.59 -4.02
N THR A 148 5.57 -21.17 -4.97
CA THR A 148 7.00 -21.50 -4.96
C THR A 148 7.77 -20.24 -4.61
N VAL A 149 8.19 -20.15 -3.35
CA VAL A 149 8.93 -19.01 -2.82
C VAL A 149 10.27 -19.46 -2.23
N ARG A 150 11.25 -18.58 -2.33
CA ARG A 150 12.55 -18.71 -1.68
C ARG A 150 12.85 -17.43 -0.92
N TYR A 151 13.68 -17.52 0.11
CA TYR A 151 14.14 -16.37 0.88
C TYR A 151 15.65 -16.22 0.73
N VAL A 152 16.12 -15.00 0.56
CA VAL A 152 17.54 -14.68 0.52
C VAL A 152 18.10 -14.76 1.95
N VAL A 153 19.10 -15.62 2.14
CA VAL A 153 19.81 -15.79 3.41
C VAL A 153 21.01 -14.86 3.49
N SER A 154 21.69 -14.65 2.37
CA SER A 154 22.83 -13.72 2.27
C SER A 154 22.97 -13.23 0.83
N SER A 155 23.46 -12.01 0.66
CA SER A 155 23.75 -11.42 -0.64
C SER A 155 25.13 -10.78 -0.60
N ASN A 156 26.07 -11.20 -1.42
CA ASN A 156 27.41 -10.58 -1.42
C ASN A 156 27.94 -10.42 -2.84
N LYS A 157 28.78 -9.42 -3.06
CA LYS A 157 29.37 -9.16 -4.37
C LYS A 157 30.35 -10.26 -4.76
N VAL A 158 30.31 -10.65 -6.03
CA VAL A 158 31.14 -11.73 -6.58
C VAL A 158 31.69 -11.40 -7.95
N VAL A 159 32.79 -12.08 -8.29
CA VAL A 159 33.36 -12.14 -9.64
C VAL A 159 33.40 -13.58 -10.13
N PRO A 160 33.16 -13.83 -11.43
CA PRO A 160 33.32 -15.15 -12.02
C PRO A 160 34.80 -15.52 -12.10
N VAL A 161 35.11 -16.76 -11.75
CA VAL A 161 36.44 -17.37 -11.80
C VAL A 161 36.33 -18.70 -12.53
N THR A 162 37.22 -18.92 -13.50
CA THR A 162 37.27 -20.17 -14.26
C THR A 162 38.19 -21.14 -13.54
N GLU A 163 37.65 -22.27 -13.08
CA GLU A 163 38.42 -23.32 -12.41
C GLU A 163 38.36 -24.65 -13.17
N ASN A 164 39.46 -25.41 -13.12
CA ASN A 164 39.54 -26.74 -13.70
C ASN A 164 38.97 -27.79 -12.72
N ILE A 165 37.99 -28.58 -13.15
CA ILE A 165 37.34 -29.61 -12.32
C ILE A 165 38.01 -30.98 -12.52
N GLY A 166 39.32 -31.05 -12.31
CA GLY A 166 40.04 -32.33 -12.23
C GLY A 166 40.25 -33.08 -13.56
N ASN A 167 40.00 -32.45 -14.72
CA ASN A 167 40.45 -32.94 -16.01
C ASN A 167 40.89 -31.77 -16.90
N THR A 168 41.94 -31.93 -17.69
CA THR A 168 42.60 -30.83 -18.43
C THR A 168 41.70 -30.10 -19.44
N ASN A 169 40.48 -30.58 -19.72
CA ASN A 169 39.60 -30.07 -20.76
C ASN A 169 38.23 -29.54 -20.28
N GLN A 170 37.88 -29.66 -18.99
CA GLN A 170 36.62 -29.15 -18.43
C GLN A 170 36.88 -28.06 -17.40
N THR A 171 36.63 -26.84 -17.82
CA THR A 171 36.57 -25.68 -16.95
C THR A 171 35.12 -25.32 -16.65
N ALA A 172 34.80 -25.01 -15.40
CA ALA A 172 33.51 -24.44 -15.04
C ALA A 172 33.68 -23.05 -14.45
N ILE A 173 32.64 -22.24 -14.61
CA ILE A 173 32.53 -20.94 -13.97
C ILE A 173 32.10 -21.18 -12.52
N ARG A 174 32.88 -20.63 -11.58
CA ARG A 174 32.54 -20.54 -10.17
C ARG A 174 32.64 -19.08 -9.74
N TYR A 175 32.11 -18.77 -8.57
CA TYR A 175 32.07 -17.39 -8.09
C TYR A 175 32.96 -17.22 -6.85
N ARG A 176 33.73 -16.14 -6.82
CA ARG A 176 34.54 -15.73 -5.68
C ARG A 176 34.03 -14.41 -5.15
N PHE A 177 33.95 -14.27 -3.82
CA PHE A 177 33.61 -12.99 -3.20
C PHE A 177 34.67 -11.94 -3.51
N ASP A 178 34.20 -10.77 -3.94
CA ASP A 178 35.00 -9.60 -4.25
C ASP A 178 34.12 -8.36 -4.19
N ASP A 179 34.46 -7.40 -3.34
CA ASP A 179 33.64 -6.20 -3.12
C ASP A 179 33.63 -5.26 -4.34
N ASN A 180 34.55 -5.44 -5.29
CA ASN A 180 34.55 -4.71 -6.56
C ASN A 180 33.72 -5.39 -7.65
N GLY A 181 33.12 -6.55 -7.36
CA GLY A 181 32.26 -7.27 -8.30
C GLY A 181 30.97 -6.49 -8.62
N THR A 182 30.51 -6.61 -9.86
CA THR A 182 29.21 -6.07 -10.30
C THR A 182 28.07 -7.07 -10.14
N LEU A 183 28.39 -8.36 -9.90
CA LEU A 183 27.41 -9.42 -9.71
C LEU A 183 27.16 -9.65 -8.22
N LEU A 184 25.93 -9.99 -7.85
CA LEU A 184 25.59 -10.42 -6.50
C LEU A 184 25.27 -11.90 -6.46
N PHE A 185 25.87 -12.61 -5.52
CA PHE A 185 25.56 -14.00 -5.22
C PHE A 185 24.56 -14.07 -4.07
N LEU A 186 23.37 -14.58 -4.35
CA LEU A 186 22.28 -14.76 -3.41
C LEU A 186 22.22 -16.22 -2.97
N GLN A 187 22.51 -16.47 -1.70
CA GLN A 187 22.20 -17.76 -1.09
C GLN A 187 20.72 -17.77 -0.70
N VAL A 188 19.99 -18.83 -1.05
CA VAL A 188 18.54 -18.90 -0.85
C VAL A 188 18.10 -20.12 -0.05
N THR A 189 16.94 -20.07 0.62
CA THR A 189 16.43 -21.17 1.46
C THR A 189 15.55 -22.16 0.69
N PRO A 190 15.83 -23.49 0.66
CA PRO A 190 17.05 -24.15 1.09
C PRO A 190 18.11 -24.12 -0.03
N SER A 191 19.38 -23.93 0.34
CA SER A 191 20.51 -23.88 -0.60
C SER A 191 21.22 -25.23 -0.76
N SER A 192 20.83 -26.23 0.04
CA SER A 192 21.44 -27.56 0.11
C SER A 192 20.42 -28.68 -0.05
N ALA A 193 20.92 -29.84 -0.49
CA ALA A 193 20.09 -31.02 -0.67
C ALA A 193 19.49 -31.50 0.67
N SER A 194 18.26 -32.02 0.61
CA SER A 194 17.60 -32.61 1.79
C SER A 194 18.35 -33.86 2.24
N SER A 195 18.38 -34.11 3.56
CA SER A 195 18.91 -35.35 4.12
C SER A 195 18.17 -36.61 3.63
N VAL A 196 16.94 -36.45 3.13
CA VAL A 196 16.12 -37.54 2.58
C VAL A 196 16.49 -37.86 1.12
N LYS A 197 17.02 -36.89 0.38
CA LYS A 197 17.52 -37.06 -1.00
C LYS A 197 18.82 -36.27 -1.21
N PRO A 198 19.97 -36.79 -0.73
CA PRO A 198 21.24 -36.06 -0.73
C PRO A 198 21.76 -35.64 -2.11
N ASN A 199 21.33 -36.35 -3.17
CA ASN A 199 21.77 -36.10 -4.54
C ASN A 199 20.89 -35.11 -5.30
N VAL A 200 19.77 -34.64 -4.71
CA VAL A 200 18.85 -33.71 -5.37
C VAL A 200 18.99 -32.34 -4.74
N THR A 201 19.67 -31.44 -5.43
CA THR A 201 19.71 -30.03 -5.04
C THR A 201 18.32 -29.41 -5.22
N PRO A 202 17.83 -28.61 -4.26
CA PRO A 202 16.55 -27.93 -4.39
C PRO A 202 16.55 -26.97 -5.60
N PHE A 203 15.39 -26.81 -6.23
CA PHE A 203 15.21 -25.84 -7.29
C PHE A 203 15.35 -24.42 -6.72
N ILE A 204 16.27 -23.65 -7.29
CA ILE A 204 16.54 -22.25 -6.94
C ILE A 204 16.29 -21.31 -8.13
N GLY A 205 15.87 -21.82 -9.28
CA GLY A 205 15.74 -21.06 -10.53
C GLY A 205 16.62 -21.62 -11.64
N ASN A 206 16.40 -21.11 -12.86
CA ASN A 206 17.23 -21.37 -14.03
C ASN A 206 17.94 -20.08 -14.50
N PRO A 207 19.13 -20.18 -15.12
CA PRO A 207 19.73 -19.03 -15.80
C PRO A 207 18.76 -18.40 -16.81
N ASN A 208 18.80 -17.08 -16.94
CA ASN A 208 17.90 -16.25 -17.74
C ASN A 208 16.42 -16.25 -17.33
N GLN A 209 16.06 -16.90 -16.22
CA GLN A 209 14.69 -16.83 -15.70
C GLN A 209 14.42 -15.46 -15.05
N THR A 210 13.23 -14.91 -15.27
CA THR A 210 12.76 -13.72 -14.55
C THR A 210 12.29 -14.11 -13.16
N ILE A 211 12.70 -13.32 -12.16
CA ILE A 211 12.25 -13.44 -10.78
C ILE A 211 11.62 -12.12 -10.30
N LEU A 212 10.71 -12.24 -9.35
CA LEU A 212 10.16 -11.13 -8.59
C LEU A 212 10.76 -11.18 -7.19
N MET A 213 11.40 -10.11 -6.78
CA MET A 213 12.01 -9.98 -5.47
C MET A 213 11.29 -8.90 -4.67
N SER A 214 10.95 -9.17 -3.41
CA SER A 214 10.23 -8.23 -2.54
C SER A 214 10.73 -8.33 -1.12
N ASN A 215 10.81 -7.21 -0.42
CA ASN A 215 11.15 -7.18 1.00
C ASN A 215 10.04 -7.90 1.81
N THR A 216 10.41 -8.61 2.88
CA THR A 216 9.50 -9.31 3.80
C THR A 216 9.19 -8.53 5.07
N ASN A 217 9.80 -7.37 5.23
CA ASN A 217 9.56 -6.44 6.33
C ASN A 217 8.14 -5.83 6.32
N VAL A 218 7.47 -5.81 5.16
CA VAL A 218 6.09 -5.29 5.00
C VAL A 218 5.10 -6.43 4.79
N ASN A 219 4.02 -6.42 5.56
CA ASN A 219 2.83 -7.20 5.23
C ASN A 219 1.90 -6.37 4.33
N PRO A 220 1.43 -6.91 3.19
CA PRO A 220 0.45 -6.21 2.37
C PRO A 220 -0.83 -5.92 3.15
N LEU A 221 -1.42 -4.74 2.92
CA LEU A 221 -2.65 -4.29 3.55
C LEU A 221 -3.57 -3.63 2.51
N ALA A 222 -4.88 -3.79 2.70
CA ALA A 222 -5.90 -3.06 1.97
C ALA A 222 -6.65 -2.13 2.96
N ILE A 223 -6.80 -0.87 2.59
CA ILE A 223 -7.51 0.15 3.35
C ILE A 223 -8.68 0.63 2.50
N GLU A 224 -9.89 0.57 3.03
CA GLU A 224 -11.06 1.12 2.35
C GLU A 224 -11.40 2.49 2.93
N VAL A 225 -11.59 3.46 2.04
CA VAL A 225 -12.02 4.82 2.39
C VAL A 225 -13.28 5.13 1.59
N GLU A 226 -14.37 5.37 2.31
CA GLU A 226 -15.65 5.75 1.73
C GLU A 226 -15.84 7.27 1.84
N PHE A 227 -15.95 7.92 0.69
CA PHE A 227 -16.30 9.34 0.60
C PHE A 227 -17.81 9.45 0.40
N VAL A 228 -18.48 10.12 1.35
CA VAL A 228 -19.93 10.32 1.36
C VAL A 228 -20.27 11.81 1.35
N GLU A 229 -21.44 12.17 0.79
CA GLU A 229 -21.92 13.56 0.81
C GLU A 229 -22.27 14.02 2.23
N ASN A 230 -22.92 13.15 3.00
CA ASN A 230 -23.41 13.44 4.34
C ASN A 230 -22.79 12.45 5.31
N THR A 231 -22.17 12.95 6.37
CA THR A 231 -21.73 12.12 7.49
C THR A 231 -22.93 11.58 8.27
N LEU A 232 -22.70 10.59 9.13
CA LEU A 232 -23.76 10.07 9.99
C LEU A 232 -24.42 11.17 10.83
N ASP A 233 -23.62 12.07 11.42
CA ASP A 233 -24.11 13.19 12.24
C ASP A 233 -24.97 14.17 11.42
N THR A 234 -24.56 14.40 10.17
CA THR A 234 -25.32 15.21 9.21
C THR A 234 -26.68 14.57 8.93
N LEU A 235 -26.73 13.23 8.79
CA LEU A 235 -27.99 12.51 8.60
C LEU A 235 -28.87 12.52 9.85
N VAL A 236 -28.29 12.38 11.05
CA VAL A 236 -29.02 12.47 12.32
C VAL A 236 -29.67 13.83 12.45
N SER A 237 -28.91 14.91 12.21
CA SER A 237 -29.43 16.28 12.20
C SER A 237 -30.57 16.46 11.18
N MET A 238 -30.47 15.84 10.00
CA MET A 238 -31.54 15.93 8.99
C MET A 238 -32.83 15.18 9.35
N VAL A 239 -32.75 14.11 10.13
CA VAL A 239 -33.88 13.23 10.44
C VAL A 239 -34.53 13.57 11.77
N ALA A 240 -33.71 13.82 12.80
CA ALA A 240 -34.15 14.00 14.18
C ALA A 240 -33.69 15.34 14.79
N GLY A 241 -32.97 16.16 14.03
CA GLY A 241 -32.51 17.47 14.49
C GLY A 241 -33.62 18.50 14.62
N GLU A 242 -33.26 19.62 15.25
CA GLU A 242 -34.16 20.77 15.39
C GLU A 242 -34.51 21.34 13.99
N GLN A 243 -35.76 21.77 13.83
CA GLN A 243 -36.24 22.36 12.58
C GLN A 243 -37.24 23.49 12.86
N ILE A 244 -37.24 24.51 12.00
CA ILE A 244 -38.23 25.59 12.00
C ILE A 244 -38.98 25.56 10.68
N LYS A 245 -40.32 25.63 10.77
CA LYS A 245 -41.21 25.79 9.62
C LYS A 245 -41.80 27.19 9.67
N ASP A 246 -41.34 28.07 8.78
CA ASP A 246 -41.94 29.37 8.51
C ASP A 246 -43.20 29.14 7.67
N VAL A 247 -44.36 29.38 8.27
CA VAL A 247 -45.66 29.15 7.66
C VAL A 247 -46.01 30.25 6.66
N ASP A 248 -45.54 31.48 6.89
CA ASP A 248 -45.90 32.64 6.07
C ASP A 248 -45.12 32.64 4.76
N ASN A 249 -43.81 32.38 4.84
CA ASN A 249 -42.94 32.31 3.67
C ASN A 249 -42.87 30.89 3.07
N GLY A 250 -43.44 29.90 3.75
CA GLY A 250 -43.42 28.50 3.31
C GLY A 250 -42.01 27.91 3.30
N ILE A 251 -41.19 28.21 4.31
CA ILE A 251 -39.79 27.75 4.36
C ILE A 251 -39.61 26.73 5.49
N LEU A 252 -39.02 25.58 5.20
CA LEU A 252 -38.55 24.62 6.20
C LEU A 252 -37.04 24.68 6.31
N THR A 253 -36.55 25.02 7.50
CA THR A 253 -35.12 25.09 7.82
C THR A 253 -34.75 23.96 8.77
N LEU A 254 -33.73 23.18 8.39
CA LEU A 254 -33.11 22.16 9.23
C LEU A 254 -31.80 22.70 9.79
N TYR A 255 -31.52 22.40 11.05
CA TYR A 255 -30.34 22.89 11.75
C TYR A 255 -29.38 21.76 12.13
N ASP A 256 -28.10 22.11 12.32
CA ASP A 256 -27.10 21.23 12.92
C ASP A 256 -27.17 21.26 14.48
N GLU A 257 -26.31 20.49 15.14
CA GLU A 257 -26.24 20.44 16.61
C GLU A 257 -25.90 21.78 17.28
N ASN A 258 -25.27 22.70 16.53
CA ASN A 258 -24.92 24.03 16.99
C ASN A 258 -25.91 25.10 16.51
N ARG A 259 -27.09 24.68 16.00
CA ARG A 259 -28.16 25.53 15.46
C ARG A 259 -27.78 26.36 14.24
N ASN A 260 -26.73 25.98 13.51
CA ASN A 260 -26.46 26.57 12.20
C ASN A 260 -27.38 25.97 11.14
N ILE A 261 -27.73 26.77 10.14
CA ILE A 261 -28.58 26.34 9.03
C ILE A 261 -27.86 25.25 8.22
N LEU A 262 -28.43 24.04 8.20
CA LEU A 262 -27.89 22.89 7.47
C LEU A 262 -28.47 22.81 6.05
N ARG A 263 -29.81 22.81 5.94
CA ARG A 263 -30.54 22.77 4.66
C ARG A 263 -31.86 23.52 4.77
N GLN A 264 -32.27 24.13 3.67
CA GLN A 264 -33.58 24.79 3.56
C GLN A 264 -34.39 24.24 2.39
N PHE A 265 -35.71 24.24 2.58
CA PHE A 265 -36.68 23.76 1.62
C PHE A 265 -37.84 24.74 1.47
N ASP A 266 -38.31 24.93 0.24
CA ASP A 266 -39.59 25.55 -0.04
C ASP A 266 -40.70 24.52 0.14
N LEU A 267 -41.74 24.91 0.86
CA LEU A 267 -42.96 24.17 1.10
C LEU A 267 -44.11 24.91 0.43
N TYR A 268 -44.66 24.30 -0.62
CA TYR A 268 -45.81 24.86 -1.33
C TYR A 268 -46.74 23.75 -1.82
N GLU A 269 -48.01 24.13 -2.04
CA GLU A 269 -49.04 23.21 -2.51
C GLU A 269 -49.37 23.49 -3.98
N ILE A 270 -49.54 22.42 -4.76
CA ILE A 270 -50.10 22.49 -6.11
C ILE A 270 -51.58 22.17 -6.00
N LYS A 271 -52.45 23.10 -6.42
CA LYS A 271 -53.90 23.00 -6.30
C LYS A 271 -54.56 22.80 -7.66
N GLU A 272 -55.74 22.18 -7.68
CA GLU A 272 -56.57 22.09 -8.86
C GLU A 272 -57.20 23.46 -9.18
N ASP A 273 -57.22 23.80 -10.47
CA ASP A 273 -57.58 25.15 -10.97
C ASP A 273 -59.05 25.52 -10.71
N ILE A 274 -59.91 24.53 -10.47
CA ILE A 274 -61.37 24.69 -10.42
C ILE A 274 -61.92 24.64 -8.99
N ASP A 275 -61.40 23.76 -8.12
CA ASP A 275 -62.00 23.51 -6.79
C ASP A 275 -61.08 23.86 -5.60
N SER A 276 -59.90 24.46 -5.88
CA SER A 276 -58.89 24.86 -4.86
C SER A 276 -58.46 23.73 -3.92
N THR A 277 -58.71 22.48 -4.31
CA THR A 277 -58.30 21.26 -3.64
C THR A 277 -56.80 21.06 -3.85
N SER A 278 -56.06 20.89 -2.75
CA SER A 278 -54.62 20.61 -2.80
C SER A 278 -54.38 19.22 -3.37
N LEU A 279 -53.69 19.15 -4.51
CA LEU A 279 -53.35 17.91 -5.20
C LEU A 279 -52.06 17.31 -4.65
N TYR A 280 -51.05 18.16 -4.44
CA TYR A 280 -49.73 17.76 -3.98
C TYR A 280 -49.15 18.78 -3.00
N GLU A 281 -48.51 18.31 -1.93
CA GLU A 281 -47.59 19.10 -1.10
C GLU A 281 -46.17 18.84 -1.61
N VAL A 282 -45.44 19.91 -1.92
CA VAL A 282 -44.09 19.82 -2.48
C VAL A 282 -43.09 20.34 -1.46
N LYS A 283 -42.05 19.53 -1.24
CA LYS A 283 -40.84 19.93 -0.53
C LYS A 283 -39.69 20.04 -1.52
N GLN A 284 -39.30 21.26 -1.86
CA GLN A 284 -38.24 21.52 -2.84
C GLN A 284 -36.99 22.07 -2.16
N ARG A 285 -35.81 21.50 -2.43
CA ARG A 285 -34.55 21.97 -1.86
C ARG A 285 -34.20 23.36 -2.44
N ARG A 286 -33.92 24.32 -1.56
CA ARG A 286 -33.37 25.63 -1.95
C ARG A 286 -31.88 25.53 -2.23
N THR A 287 -31.41 26.24 -3.24
CA THR A 287 -29.98 26.42 -3.55
C THR A 287 -29.38 27.62 -2.82
N ASN A 288 -30.17 28.68 -2.62
CA ASN A 288 -29.78 29.85 -1.86
C ASN A 288 -30.41 29.83 -0.48
N LEU A 289 -29.57 29.91 0.55
CA LEU A 289 -30.00 29.95 1.94
C LEU A 289 -30.47 31.35 2.31
N ASP A 290 -31.64 31.42 2.93
CA ASP A 290 -32.13 32.60 3.63
C ASP A 290 -31.54 32.64 5.04
N LEU A 291 -30.57 33.53 5.25
CA LEU A 291 -29.86 33.68 6.53
C LEU A 291 -30.71 34.39 7.60
N THR A 292 -31.90 34.90 7.26
CA THR A 292 -32.82 35.49 8.24
C THR A 292 -33.54 34.42 9.08
N GLN A 293 -33.50 33.16 8.62
CA GLN A 293 -34.07 31.99 9.30
C GLN A 293 -33.14 31.46 10.40
N ASP A 294 -32.59 32.35 11.24
CA ASP A 294 -31.73 31.97 12.36
C ASP A 294 -32.56 31.43 13.54
N PHE A 295 -32.13 30.31 14.12
CA PHE A 295 -32.93 29.60 15.13
C PHE A 295 -33.08 30.41 16.43
N ASP A 296 -31.97 30.94 16.94
CA ASP A 296 -31.95 31.63 18.23
C ASP A 296 -32.65 33.00 18.11
N ALA A 297 -32.49 33.70 16.99
CA ALA A 297 -33.22 34.93 16.72
C ALA A 297 -34.74 34.69 16.69
N ILE A 298 -35.23 33.71 15.93
CA ILE A 298 -36.66 33.43 15.81
C ILE A 298 -37.26 32.96 17.14
N THR A 299 -36.57 32.09 17.87
CA THR A 299 -37.12 31.54 19.11
C THR A 299 -37.03 32.52 20.28
N SER A 300 -36.05 33.42 20.30
CA SER A 300 -35.94 34.47 21.32
C SER A 300 -36.92 35.63 21.13
N GLU A 301 -37.36 35.91 19.90
CA GLU A 301 -38.44 36.89 19.65
C GLU A 301 -39.81 36.45 20.19
N VAL A 302 -39.97 35.15 20.48
CA VAL A 302 -41.23 34.54 20.94
C VAL A 302 -41.23 34.26 22.45
N SER A 303 -40.09 34.42 23.14
CA SER A 303 -39.95 34.24 24.60
C SER A 303 -40.04 35.55 25.37
#